data_AF-A0A6I6JLT2-F1
#
_entry.id   AF-A0A6I6JLT2-F1
#
_cell.length_a   1.000
_cell.length_b   1.000
_cell.length_c   1.000
_cell.angle_alpha   90.00
_cell.angle_beta   90.00
_cell.angle_gamma   90.00
#
_symmetry.space_group_name_H-M   'P 1'
#
loop_
_entity.id
_entity.type
_entity.pdbx_description
1 polymer ?
#
loop_
_entity_poly.entity_id
_entity_poly.type
_entity_poly.pdbx_seq_one_letter_code
_entity_poly.pdbx_strand_id
1 'polypeptide(L)'
;MEPLTDECEPCVGCGWCCLRDPCSEAHRRYGYTRRCPALAWDEAGNRYICRLMLDPDEGEEVRRSQHAGQGCYAPLNNWRKDVRNRDDD
;
A
#
# COMPACT_ATOMS: atom_id res chain seq x y z
N MET A 1 27.54 9.14 2.13
CA MET A 1 26.33 9.41 1.33
C MET A 1 25.22 9.61 2.33
N GLU A 2 24.86 10.87 2.58
CA GLU A 2 23.86 11.23 3.60
C GLU A 2 22.46 10.81 3.13
N PRO A 3 21.59 10.30 4.02
CA PRO A 3 20.22 9.95 3.66
C PRO A 3 19.47 11.20 3.19
N LEU A 4 18.77 11.11 2.07
CA LEU A 4 18.09 12.25 1.44
C LEU A 4 16.95 12.84 2.30
N THR A 5 16.43 12.12 3.29
CA THR A 5 15.52 12.60 4.35
C THR A 5 15.38 11.53 5.43
N ASP A 6 15.42 11.91 6.71
CA ASP A 6 15.24 11.02 7.89
C ASP A 6 13.75 10.75 8.21
N GLU A 7 12.82 11.19 7.35
CA GLU A 7 11.39 11.14 7.65
C GLU A 7 10.70 10.06 6.81
N CYS A 8 10.53 8.90 7.43
CA CYS A 8 9.64 7.85 6.95
C CYS A 8 8.18 8.33 7.02
N GLU A 9 7.77 8.97 5.93
CA GLU A 9 6.45 9.56 5.71
C GLU A 9 5.28 8.54 5.88
N PRO A 10 4.19 8.86 6.60
CA PRO A 10 3.13 7.88 6.90
C PRO A 10 2.43 7.39 5.62
N CYS A 11 1.96 6.14 5.56
CA CYS A 11 1.20 5.66 4.40
C CYS A 11 -0.14 6.42 4.26
N VAL A 12 -0.33 7.11 3.13
CA VAL A 12 -1.56 7.87 2.84
C VAL A 12 -2.58 7.09 1.99
N GLY A 13 -2.31 5.82 1.66
CA GLY A 13 -3.18 5.03 0.79
C GLY A 13 -3.18 5.50 -0.66
N CYS A 14 -2.04 5.95 -1.19
CA CYS A 14 -1.94 6.37 -2.60
C CYS A 14 -2.02 5.21 -3.61
N GLY A 15 -1.90 3.95 -3.18
CA GLY A 15 -1.99 2.76 -4.04
C GLY A 15 -0.72 2.41 -4.83
N TRP A 16 0.31 3.27 -4.84
CA TRP A 16 1.51 3.12 -5.68
C TRP A 16 2.25 1.79 -5.53
N CYS A 17 2.47 1.32 -4.30
CA CYS A 17 3.10 0.02 -4.08
C CYS A 17 2.21 -1.12 -4.59
N CYS A 18 0.94 -1.15 -4.18
CA CYS A 18 0.02 -2.23 -4.50
C CYS A 18 -0.39 -2.33 -5.99
N LEU A 19 -0.36 -1.22 -6.73
CA LEU A 19 -0.69 -1.17 -8.16
C LEU A 19 0.48 -1.49 -9.08
N ARG A 20 1.72 -1.39 -8.58
CA ARG A 20 2.92 -1.56 -9.42
C ARG A 20 3.74 -2.78 -9.05
N ASP A 21 3.85 -3.08 -7.75
CA ASP A 21 4.60 -4.23 -7.25
C ASP A 21 3.85 -4.82 -6.04
N PRO A 22 2.90 -5.75 -6.27
CA PRO A 22 2.17 -6.41 -5.20
C PRO A 22 3.11 -7.04 -4.17
N CYS A 23 2.74 -6.98 -2.90
CA CYS A 23 3.58 -7.51 -1.84
C CYS A 23 3.60 -9.04 -1.77
N SER A 24 4.50 -9.59 -0.95
CA SER A 24 4.58 -11.03 -0.68
C SER A 24 3.26 -11.64 -0.19
N GLU A 25 2.50 -10.90 0.62
CA GLU A 25 1.16 -11.32 1.07
C GLU A 25 0.16 -11.47 -0.08
N ALA A 26 0.22 -10.58 -1.07
CA ALA A 26 -0.60 -10.66 -2.26
C ALA A 26 -0.15 -11.84 -3.14
N HIS A 27 1.15 -12.03 -3.32
CA HIS A 27 1.70 -13.14 -4.10
C HIS A 27 1.37 -14.50 -3.48
N ARG A 28 1.45 -14.63 -2.15
CA ARG A 28 1.10 -15.87 -1.45
C ARG A 28 -0.37 -16.25 -1.66
N ARG A 29 -1.29 -15.28 -1.65
CA ARG A 29 -2.73 -15.53 -1.75
C ARG A 29 -3.26 -15.61 -3.19
N TYR A 30 -2.69 -14.80 -4.10
CA TYR A 30 -3.25 -14.60 -5.43
C TYR A 30 -2.28 -14.92 -6.58
N GLY A 31 -1.02 -15.28 -6.27
CA GLY A 31 0.01 -15.46 -7.27
C GLY A 31 0.52 -14.15 -7.89
N TYR A 32 1.19 -14.26 -9.04
CA TYR A 32 1.67 -13.08 -9.77
C TYR A 32 0.49 -12.38 -10.45
N THR A 33 0.18 -11.18 -9.97
CA THR A 33 -0.89 -10.32 -10.51
C THR A 33 -0.30 -8.97 -10.88
N ARG A 34 -0.86 -8.30 -11.90
CA ARG A 34 -0.46 -6.93 -12.25
C ARG A 34 -0.93 -5.92 -11.19
N ARG A 35 -2.10 -6.17 -10.59
CA ARG A 35 -2.71 -5.37 -9.52
C ARG A 35 -3.15 -6.31 -8.41
N CYS A 36 -2.85 -5.96 -7.16
CA CYS A 36 -3.28 -6.74 -6.01
C CYS A 36 -4.82 -6.79 -5.89
N PRO A 37 -5.45 -7.98 -5.92
CA PRO A 37 -6.92 -8.12 -5.79
C PRO A 37 -7.51 -7.62 -4.47
N ALA A 38 -6.69 -7.55 -3.41
CA ALA A 38 -7.11 -7.03 -2.12
C ALA A 38 -7.07 -5.50 -2.00
N LEU A 39 -6.53 -4.81 -3.01
CA LEU A 39 -6.50 -3.35 -3.03
C LEU A 39 -7.87 -2.81 -3.43
N ALA A 40 -8.50 -2.05 -2.53
CA ALA A 40 -9.79 -1.43 -2.77
C ALA A 40 -9.70 0.09 -2.58
N TRP A 41 -10.33 0.84 -3.48
CA TRP A 41 -10.56 2.26 -3.27
C TRP A 41 -11.66 2.44 -2.21
N ASP A 42 -11.37 3.24 -1.18
CA ASP A 42 -12.32 3.68 -0.17
C ASP A 42 -12.78 5.10 -0.51
N GLU A 43 -14.01 5.23 -1.01
CA GLU A 43 -14.61 6.51 -1.39
C GLU A 43 -14.78 7.44 -0.19
N ALA A 44 -15.10 6.90 0.99
CA ALA A 44 -15.32 7.72 2.18
C ALA A 44 -14.00 8.32 2.71
N GLY A 45 -12.93 7.52 2.66
CA GLY A 45 -11.59 7.94 3.05
C GLY A 45 -10.78 8.63 1.94
N ASN A 46 -11.29 8.69 0.70
CA ASN A 46 -10.60 9.17 -0.49
C ASN A 46 -9.18 8.59 -0.62
N ARG A 47 -9.05 7.27 -0.44
CA ARG A 47 -7.75 6.57 -0.42
C ARG A 47 -7.90 5.08 -0.71
N TYR A 48 -6.81 4.43 -1.08
CA TYR A 48 -6.75 2.97 -1.12
C TYR A 48 -6.60 2.35 0.27
N ILE A 49 -7.32 1.24 0.46
CA ILE A 49 -7.24 0.35 1.61
C ILE A 49 -6.83 -1.07 1.16
N CYS A 50 -6.10 -1.77 2.02
CA CYS A 50 -5.75 -3.17 1.82
C CYS A 50 -6.74 -4.04 2.60
N ARG A 51 -7.60 -4.79 1.90
CA ARG A 51 -8.58 -5.67 2.56
C ARG A 51 -7.92 -6.74 3.43
N LEU A 52 -6.73 -7.22 3.07
CA LEU A 52 -5.98 -8.17 3.89
C LEU A 52 -5.54 -7.56 5.23
N MET A 53 -5.25 -6.25 5.26
CA MET A 53 -4.93 -5.56 6.52
C MET A 53 -6.17 -5.28 7.38
N LEU A 54 -7.37 -5.41 6.82
CA LEU A 54 -8.64 -5.21 7.54
C LEU A 54 -9.28 -6.54 7.95
N ASP A 55 -8.71 -7.66 7.51
CA ASP A 55 -9.18 -8.98 7.88
C ASP A 55 -9.12 -9.17 9.41
N PRO A 56 -10.21 -9.64 10.05
CA PRO A 56 -10.26 -9.75 11.51
C PRO A 56 -9.33 -10.84 12.06
N ASP A 57 -9.05 -11.88 11.27
CA ASP A 57 -8.28 -13.05 11.72
C ASP A 57 -6.81 -12.93 11.33
N GLU A 58 -6.53 -12.50 10.10
CA GLU A 58 -5.18 -12.46 9.52
C GLU A 58 -4.57 -11.05 9.48
N GLY A 59 -5.37 -10.00 9.74
CA GLY A 59 -4.95 -8.62 9.50
C GLY A 59 -3.76 -8.16 10.33
N GLU A 60 -3.59 -8.69 11.55
CA GLU A 60 -2.42 -8.36 12.37
C GLU A 60 -1.12 -8.88 11.73
N GLU A 61 -1.12 -10.13 11.27
CA GLU A 61 0.04 -10.73 10.62
C GLU A 61 0.40 -9.97 9.34
N VAL A 62 -0.60 -9.62 8.54
CA VAL A 62 -0.40 -8.83 7.30
C VAL A 62 0.16 -7.45 7.60
N ARG A 63 -0.34 -6.75 8.64
CA ARG A 63 0.21 -5.44 9.05
C ARG A 63 1.66 -5.57 9.49
N ARG A 64 2.00 -6.64 10.22
CA ARG A 64 3.36 -6.91 10.69
C ARG A 64 4.31 -7.23 9.54
N SER A 65 3.93 -8.12 8.62
CA SER A 65 4.77 -8.53 7.49
C SER A 65 5.00 -7.40 6.48
N GLN A 66 4.05 -6.46 6.38
CA GLN A 66 4.16 -5.28 5.54
C GLN A 66 4.76 -4.05 6.24
N HIS A 67 5.27 -4.21 7.47
CA HIS A 67 5.85 -3.11 8.26
C HIS A 67 4.91 -1.89 8.37
N ALA A 68 3.60 -2.13 8.48
CA ALA A 68 2.61 -1.06 8.58
C ALA A 68 2.92 -0.16 9.79
N GLY A 69 2.94 1.14 9.57
CA GLY A 69 3.28 2.14 10.59
C GLY A 69 4.77 2.53 10.66
N GLN A 70 5.67 1.80 9.99
CA GLN A 70 7.10 2.16 9.92
C GLN A 70 7.42 3.23 8.85
N GLY A 71 6.37 3.73 8.17
CA GLY A 71 6.44 4.75 7.14
C GLY A 71 6.68 4.20 5.72
N CYS A 72 6.53 5.09 4.76
CA CYS A 72 6.54 4.83 3.33
C CYS A 72 7.88 5.28 2.75
N TYR A 73 8.77 4.33 2.51
CA TYR A 73 10.07 4.62 1.89
C TYR A 73 9.96 4.64 0.35
N ALA A 74 9.39 5.71 -0.19
CA ALA A 74 9.28 5.94 -1.63
C ALA A 74 9.44 7.43 -1.96
N PRO A 75 10.66 8.00 -1.84
CA PRO A 75 10.90 9.44 -1.92
C PRO A 75 10.53 10.06 -3.28
N LEU A 76 10.53 9.26 -4.35
CA LEU A 76 10.16 9.70 -5.70
C LEU A 76 8.67 9.44 -6.04
N ASN A 77 7.87 8.97 -5.07
CA ASN A 77 6.45 8.70 -5.29
C ASN A 77 5.60 9.97 -5.14
N ASN A 78 5.31 10.62 -6.27
CA ASN A 78 4.42 11.78 -6.30
C ASN A 78 2.95 11.45 -6.04
N TRP A 79 2.51 10.19 -6.07
CA TRP A 79 1.10 9.84 -5.82
C TRP A 79 0.67 10.13 -4.38
N ARG A 80 1.62 10.27 -3.44
CA ARG A 80 1.31 10.73 -2.07
C ARG A 80 0.70 12.13 -2.04
N LYS A 81 1.02 12.98 -3.03
CA LYS A 81 0.52 14.35 -3.18
C LYS A 81 -0.73 14.43 -4.07
N ASP A 82 -1.12 13.30 -4.69
CA ASP A 82 -2.23 13.17 -5.64
C ASP A 82 -2.94 11.83 -5.39
N VAL A 83 -3.55 11.70 -4.20
CA VAL A 83 -4.34 10.52 -3.84
C VAL A 83 -5.67 10.59 -4.58
N ARG A 84 -5.86 9.65 -5.52
CA ARG A 84 -7.05 9.51 -6.36
C ARG A 84 -7.25 8.04 -6.74
N ASN A 85 -8.47 7.71 -7.10
CA ASN A 85 -8.80 6.42 -7.69
C ASN A 85 -8.08 6.26 -9.04
N ARG A 86 -7.46 5.10 -9.23
CA ARG A 86 -6.67 4.67 -10.39
C ARG A 86 -7.07 3.27 -10.84
N ASP A 87 -8.28 2.83 -10.47
CA ASP A 87 -8.78 1.50 -10.83
C ASP A 87 -8.96 1.33 -12.34
N ASP A 88 -9.13 2.44 -13.05
CA ASP A 88 -9.29 2.54 -14.51
C ASP A 88 -8.07 3.15 -15.24
N ASP A 89 -6.94 3.37 -14.54
CA ASP A 89 -5.67 3.85 -15.14
C ASP A 89 -4.94 2.72 -15.88
#